data_AF-A0A5S6QE86-F1
#
_entry.id   AF-A0A5S6QE86-F1
#
_cell.length_a   1.000
_cell.length_b   1.000
_cell.length_c   1.000
_cell.angle_alpha   90.00
_cell.angle_beta   90.00
_cell.angle_gamma   90.00
#
_symmetry.space_group_name_H-M   'P 1'
#
loop_
_entity.id
_entity.type
_entity.pdbx_description
1 polymer ?
#
loop_
_entity_poly.entity_id
_entity_poly.type
_entity_poly.pdbx_seq_one_letter_code
_entity_poly.pdbx_strand_id
1 'polypeptide(L)'
;MRNPERSSYQSAACDAGGNGGETVAQSTRGRAGKRKGDQQGNAMSRKSKAQVVSKQSAAIEYPFNKDGYRYFLAECDPNAPNRHLLDESVEHAGKPIPSESYRIVRPSSMTMSVNDRAPQIKLSNEGLTATGDKGYCVVRGTHDVVRGTWFYEVKIDSQPKGSHARIGWSQSLGVLQGPVGYDVFSYSMRSLHGTRFHKSVGKHYGLPYSQGDILGLLIHLPESNRATVHLPSTGKNLPLIKFKSCCYFEEKDEPARVQKSQKPLKGSKIIFYINGVSQGVAFSDIYDARYFPAISLYKNMSVTVNFGPTFVYPPKGIPFYPMCNRVEATNIEQCLSDILYFVCNQDSSSKSLSIMP
;
A
#
# COMPACT_ATOMS: atom_id res chain seq x y z
N MET A 1 -46.32 43.80 30.81
CA MET A 1 -47.31 42.70 30.75
C MET A 1 -46.63 41.46 30.18
N ARG A 2 -46.92 40.27 30.74
CA ARG A 2 -46.58 38.90 30.28
C ARG A 2 -45.12 38.55 29.88
N ASN A 3 -44.48 37.78 30.75
CA ASN A 3 -43.54 36.68 30.47
C ASN A 3 -44.35 35.45 29.92
N PRO A 4 -43.79 34.26 29.59
CA PRO A 4 -42.47 33.65 29.92
C PRO A 4 -41.71 33.09 28.68
N GLU A 5 -40.64 32.27 28.69
CA GLU A 5 -39.82 31.53 29.69
C GLU A 5 -38.31 31.83 29.48
N ARG A 6 -37.44 31.86 30.51
CA ARG A 6 -36.68 30.76 31.19
C ARG A 6 -35.94 29.79 30.24
N SER A 7 -34.61 29.74 30.10
CA SER A 7 -33.42 29.90 30.98
C SER A 7 -32.92 28.61 31.67
N SER A 8 -31.78 28.08 31.18
CA SER A 8 -30.60 27.59 31.93
C SER A 8 -30.75 26.89 33.31
N TYR A 9 -30.10 25.72 33.50
CA TYR A 9 -28.79 25.60 34.18
C TYR A 9 -28.29 24.14 34.40
N GLN A 10 -26.96 23.99 34.35
CA GLN A 10 -26.03 23.10 35.11
C GLN A 10 -26.39 21.67 35.62
N SER A 11 -25.49 20.75 35.22
CA SER A 11 -24.77 19.70 36.00
C SER A 11 -25.32 19.12 37.33
N ALA A 12 -25.25 17.79 37.43
CA ALA A 12 -24.84 17.09 38.65
C ALA A 12 -24.20 15.73 38.30
N ALA A 13 -23.32 15.22 39.17
CA ALA A 13 -22.80 13.85 39.17
C ALA A 13 -23.14 13.18 40.51
N CYS A 14 -23.26 11.86 40.54
CA CYS A 14 -23.20 11.06 41.77
C CYS A 14 -22.78 9.62 41.47
N ASP A 15 -22.23 8.96 42.49
CA ASP A 15 -21.50 7.68 42.44
C ASP A 15 -22.03 6.72 43.53
N ALA A 16 -21.87 5.41 43.30
CA ALA A 16 -22.05 4.23 44.18
C ALA A 16 -22.37 3.00 43.29
N GLY A 17 -21.85 1.78 43.49
CA GLY A 17 -20.92 1.26 44.49
C GLY A 17 -21.35 -0.14 44.96
N GLY A 18 -20.54 -1.19 44.78
CA GLY A 18 -20.81 -2.51 45.41
C GLY A 18 -20.44 -3.79 44.67
N ASN A 19 -19.21 -4.26 44.89
CA ASN A 19 -18.83 -5.64 45.28
C ASN A 19 -19.19 -6.91 44.45
N GLY A 20 -18.16 -7.72 44.16
CA GLY A 20 -18.21 -9.19 44.32
C GLY A 20 -18.20 -10.10 43.08
N GLY A 21 -17.29 -11.08 43.05
CA GLY A 21 -17.47 -12.35 42.32
C GLY A 21 -16.43 -12.71 41.26
N GLU A 22 -15.37 -13.41 41.65
CA GLU A 22 -14.62 -14.27 40.71
C GLU A 22 -15.51 -15.45 40.27
N THR A 23 -15.54 -15.79 38.98
CA THR A 23 -15.83 -17.17 38.54
C THR A 23 -15.10 -17.51 37.24
N VAL A 24 -14.38 -18.63 37.28
CA VAL A 24 -13.77 -19.28 36.12
C VAL A 24 -14.79 -20.23 35.47
N ALA A 25 -14.98 -20.14 34.16
CA ALA A 25 -15.70 -21.13 33.35
C ALA A 25 -14.89 -21.42 32.08
N GLN A 26 -13.96 -22.38 32.11
CA GLN A 26 -14.21 -23.78 31.74
C GLN A 26 -14.92 -24.00 30.38
N SER A 27 -14.10 -24.23 29.35
CA SER A 27 -14.20 -25.34 28.39
C SER A 27 -15.54 -26.10 28.33
N THR A 28 -16.29 -25.93 27.24
CA THR A 28 -17.32 -26.88 26.79
C THR A 28 -16.93 -27.54 25.46
N ARG A 29 -16.57 -28.83 25.52
CA ARG A 29 -16.26 -29.66 24.35
C ARG A 29 -17.53 -30.01 23.56
N GLY A 30 -17.63 -29.54 22.32
CA GLY A 30 -18.72 -29.86 21.39
C GLY A 30 -18.46 -31.08 20.50
N ARG A 31 -18.96 -32.25 20.93
CA ARG A 31 -19.44 -33.40 20.13
C ARG A 31 -18.56 -33.95 18.97
N ALA A 32 -17.99 -35.12 19.18
CA ALA A 32 -17.33 -35.91 18.13
C ALA A 32 -18.34 -36.55 17.16
N GLY A 33 -18.06 -36.46 15.85
CA GLY A 33 -18.77 -37.19 14.79
C GLY A 33 -17.83 -38.20 14.10
N LYS A 34 -18.00 -39.50 14.37
CA LYS A 34 -17.29 -40.56 13.64
C LYS A 34 -17.80 -40.66 12.20
N ARG A 35 -16.90 -40.74 11.21
CA ARG A 35 -17.17 -41.43 9.94
C ARG A 35 -16.02 -42.40 9.65
N LYS A 36 -16.40 -43.56 9.10
CA LYS A 36 -15.53 -44.72 8.89
C LYS A 36 -14.55 -44.45 7.75
N GLY A 37 -13.38 -45.08 7.80
CA GLY A 37 -12.56 -45.29 6.61
C GLY A 37 -12.93 -46.61 5.92
N ASP A 38 -12.66 -46.67 4.62
CA ASP A 38 -12.47 -47.92 3.89
C ASP A 38 -11.15 -47.80 3.13
N GLN A 39 -10.32 -48.85 3.22
CA GLN A 39 -9.14 -49.02 2.37
C GLN A 39 -9.43 -50.13 1.37
N GLN A 40 -9.24 -49.85 0.09
CA GLN A 40 -8.82 -50.86 -0.87
C GLN A 40 -7.84 -50.19 -1.84
N GLY A 41 -6.62 -50.70 -1.89
CA GLY A 41 -5.58 -50.20 -2.79
C GLY A 41 -5.64 -50.90 -4.14
N ASN A 42 -5.07 -50.25 -5.15
CA ASN A 42 -4.49 -50.97 -6.28
C ASN A 42 -3.30 -50.16 -6.83
N ALA A 43 -2.20 -50.84 -7.17
CA ALA A 43 -0.96 -50.19 -7.58
C ALA A 43 -0.74 -50.36 -9.08
N MET A 44 -0.31 -49.29 -9.78
CA MET A 44 0.65 -49.42 -10.90
C MET A 44 1.18 -48.09 -11.47
N SER A 45 2.49 -48.09 -11.72
CA SER A 45 3.24 -47.39 -12.77
C SER A 45 3.35 -45.85 -12.79
N ARG A 46 4.59 -45.37 -12.91
CA ARG A 46 4.99 -43.97 -13.05
C ARG A 46 4.93 -43.49 -14.51
N LYS A 47 4.35 -42.31 -14.75
CA LYS A 47 4.79 -41.29 -15.73
C LYS A 47 3.86 -40.06 -15.73
N SER A 48 3.98 -39.19 -14.74
CA SER A 48 3.40 -37.84 -14.80
C SER A 48 4.31 -36.93 -15.63
N LYS A 49 3.87 -36.58 -16.85
CA LYS A 49 4.43 -35.43 -17.58
C LYS A 49 4.21 -34.18 -16.74
N ALA A 50 5.16 -33.24 -16.75
CA ALA A 50 5.02 -31.94 -16.10
C ALA A 50 3.73 -31.26 -16.58
N GLN A 51 2.75 -31.14 -15.67
CA GLN A 51 1.46 -30.56 -16.00
C GLN A 51 1.60 -29.04 -15.94
N VAL A 52 1.87 -28.42 -17.10
CA VAL A 52 1.80 -26.98 -17.28
C VAL A 52 0.40 -26.53 -16.85
N VAL A 53 0.32 -25.79 -15.74
CA VAL A 53 -0.95 -25.33 -15.16
C VAL A 53 -1.55 -24.26 -16.07
N SER A 54 -2.42 -24.69 -16.99
CA SER A 54 -3.13 -23.80 -17.90
C SER A 54 -4.34 -23.17 -17.22
N LYS A 55 -4.26 -21.84 -17.04
CA LYS A 55 -5.37 -20.87 -16.89
C LYS A 55 -6.67 -21.39 -16.27
N GLN A 56 -6.82 -21.15 -14.96
CA GLN A 56 -8.10 -20.68 -14.41
C GLN A 56 -7.88 -19.32 -13.76
N SER A 57 -8.28 -18.25 -14.45
CA SER A 57 -8.24 -16.89 -13.94
C SER A 57 -9.38 -16.65 -12.95
N ALA A 58 -9.32 -17.30 -11.78
CA ALA A 58 -10.02 -16.79 -10.61
C ALA A 58 -9.48 -15.38 -10.33
N ALA A 59 -10.36 -14.39 -10.20
CA ALA A 59 -9.94 -13.04 -9.85
C ALA A 59 -9.22 -13.09 -8.49
N ILE A 60 -7.93 -12.72 -8.47
CA ILE A 60 -7.13 -12.72 -7.25
C ILE A 60 -7.76 -11.70 -6.30
N GLU A 61 -8.32 -12.19 -5.19
CA GLU A 61 -9.01 -11.37 -4.22
C GLU A 61 -8.04 -10.94 -3.14
N TYR A 62 -7.58 -9.69 -3.25
CA TYR A 62 -6.67 -9.09 -2.30
C TYR A 62 -7.41 -8.67 -1.02
N PRO A 63 -6.92 -9.02 0.18
CA PRO A 63 -7.38 -8.40 1.42
C PRO A 63 -7.05 -6.90 1.40
N PHE A 64 -7.99 -6.06 1.85
CA PHE A 64 -7.76 -4.63 2.01
C PHE A 64 -6.83 -4.36 3.20
N ASN A 65 -5.94 -3.37 3.06
CA ASN A 65 -5.14 -2.85 4.17
C ASN A 65 -6.09 -2.25 5.23
N LYS A 66 -6.12 -2.82 6.44
CA LYS A 66 -7.12 -2.51 7.48
C LYS A 66 -6.55 -2.75 8.88
N ASP A 67 -7.11 -2.09 9.89
CA ASP A 67 -6.85 -2.31 11.32
C ASP A 67 -5.35 -2.26 11.74
N GLY A 68 -4.55 -1.51 10.98
CA GLY A 68 -3.10 -1.39 11.20
C GLY A 68 -2.28 -2.52 10.58
N TYR A 69 -2.79 -3.23 9.57
CA TYR A 69 -2.06 -4.26 8.83
C TYR A 69 -2.09 -3.99 7.32
N ARG A 70 -0.94 -4.23 6.67
CA ARG A 70 -0.77 -4.25 5.22
C ARG A 70 -0.49 -5.67 4.74
N TYR A 71 -1.06 -6.01 3.60
CA TYR A 71 -0.97 -7.34 3.01
C TYR A 71 -0.29 -7.29 1.65
N PHE A 72 0.75 -8.09 1.47
CA PHE A 72 1.48 -8.23 0.22
C PHE A 72 1.24 -9.63 -0.36
N LEU A 73 0.74 -9.72 -1.59
CA LEU A 73 0.59 -11.01 -2.27
C LEU A 73 1.95 -11.71 -2.35
N ALA A 74 1.98 -13.01 -2.04
CA ALA A 74 3.19 -13.80 -1.98
C ALA A 74 3.11 -15.01 -2.91
N GLU A 75 4.21 -15.31 -3.60
CA GLU A 75 4.39 -16.50 -4.42
C GLU A 75 5.63 -17.28 -3.94
N CYS A 76 5.68 -18.58 -4.22
CA CYS A 76 6.84 -19.42 -3.88
C CYS A 76 8.05 -18.95 -4.70
N ASP A 77 9.11 -18.51 -4.02
CA ASP A 77 10.31 -17.99 -4.65
C ASP A 77 11.01 -19.09 -5.46
N PRO A 78 11.27 -18.90 -6.78
CA PRO A 78 12.02 -19.86 -7.57
C PRO A 78 13.48 -19.99 -7.13
N ASN A 79 14.04 -18.98 -6.45
CA ASN A 79 15.45 -18.90 -6.08
C ASN A 79 15.73 -19.31 -4.62
N ALA A 80 14.70 -19.68 -3.86
CA ALA A 80 14.87 -20.09 -2.46
C ALA A 80 15.68 -21.40 -2.36
N PRO A 81 16.73 -21.46 -1.52
CA PRO A 81 17.51 -22.68 -1.32
C PRO A 81 16.63 -23.77 -0.69
N ASN A 82 16.96 -25.04 -0.96
CA ASN A 82 16.31 -26.22 -0.37
C ASN A 82 14.79 -26.35 -0.58
N ARG A 83 14.19 -25.59 -1.52
CA ARG A 83 12.75 -25.61 -1.84
C ARG A 83 12.15 -27.03 -1.96
N HIS A 84 12.86 -27.95 -2.59
CA HIS A 84 12.43 -29.34 -2.79
C HIS A 84 12.19 -30.09 -1.47
N LEU A 85 12.95 -29.78 -0.40
CA LEU A 85 12.78 -30.38 0.92
C LEU A 85 11.52 -29.90 1.64
N LEU A 86 10.96 -28.74 1.25
CA LEU A 86 9.79 -28.13 1.88
C LEU A 86 8.48 -28.59 1.23
N ASP A 87 8.46 -28.80 -0.09
CA ASP A 87 7.29 -29.37 -0.79
C ASP A 87 7.09 -30.87 -0.45
N GLU A 88 8.14 -31.61 -0.06
CA GLU A 88 8.09 -33.06 0.20
C GLU A 88 7.92 -33.46 1.69
N SER A 89 8.05 -32.54 2.64
CA SER A 89 8.08 -32.87 4.07
C SER A 89 6.72 -32.75 4.78
N VAL A 90 6.12 -33.91 5.08
CA VAL A 90 4.88 -34.07 5.88
C VAL A 90 5.00 -33.41 7.27
N GLU A 91 6.22 -33.19 7.76
CA GLU A 91 6.56 -32.54 9.03
C GLU A 91 6.13 -31.05 9.14
N HIS A 92 5.72 -30.40 8.05
CA HIS A 92 5.23 -29.02 8.08
C HIS A 92 3.73 -28.88 8.38
N ALA A 93 3.00 -30.00 8.51
CA ALA A 93 1.59 -29.98 8.89
C ALA A 93 1.37 -29.31 10.27
N GLY A 94 0.74 -28.14 10.27
CA GLY A 94 0.45 -27.37 11.49
C GLY A 94 1.55 -26.42 11.97
N LYS A 95 2.71 -26.36 11.30
CA LYS A 95 3.74 -25.33 11.54
C LYS A 95 3.42 -24.04 10.77
N PRO A 96 3.96 -22.87 11.17
CA PRO A 96 3.92 -21.67 10.35
C PRO A 96 4.51 -21.90 8.96
N ILE A 97 3.98 -21.23 7.93
CA ILE A 97 4.48 -21.37 6.55
C ILE A 97 5.86 -20.69 6.46
N PRO A 98 6.91 -21.35 5.95
CA PRO A 98 8.27 -20.80 5.93
C PRO A 98 8.38 -19.58 5.01
N SER A 99 8.49 -18.40 5.61
CA SER A 99 8.45 -17.10 4.93
C SER A 99 9.64 -16.87 3.99
N GLU A 100 10.80 -17.50 4.25
CA GLU A 100 12.00 -17.39 3.40
C GLU A 100 11.80 -18.01 2.01
N SER A 101 10.88 -18.97 1.90
CA SER A 101 10.57 -19.70 0.66
C SER A 101 9.59 -18.97 -0.26
N TYR A 102 9.13 -17.80 0.15
CA TYR A 102 8.20 -16.96 -0.60
C TYR A 102 8.84 -15.60 -0.89
N ARG A 103 8.28 -14.88 -1.87
CA ARG A 103 8.66 -13.50 -2.21
C ARG A 103 7.43 -12.66 -2.52
N ILE A 104 7.55 -11.34 -2.35
CA ILE A 104 6.47 -10.40 -2.64
C ILE A 104 6.24 -10.32 -4.15
N VAL A 105 5.02 -10.61 -4.59
CA VAL A 105 4.57 -10.41 -5.98
C VAL A 105 4.46 -8.92 -6.26
N ARG A 106 5.16 -8.46 -7.30
CA ARG A 106 5.08 -7.08 -7.79
C ARG A 106 4.12 -6.99 -8.98
N PRO A 107 3.26 -5.95 -9.06
CA PRO A 107 2.42 -5.73 -10.24
C PRO A 107 3.27 -5.55 -11.50
N SER A 108 2.89 -6.23 -12.59
CA SER A 108 3.62 -6.19 -13.87
C SER A 108 3.39 -4.90 -14.68
N SER A 109 2.59 -3.97 -14.19
CA SER A 109 2.29 -2.68 -14.82
C SER A 109 2.10 -1.59 -13.77
N MET A 110 2.32 -0.34 -14.18
CA MET A 110 2.06 0.83 -13.32
C MET A 110 0.61 1.27 -13.46
N THR A 111 -0.21 0.93 -12.48
CA THR A 111 -1.63 1.30 -12.36
C THR A 111 -1.94 1.87 -10.97
N MET A 112 -3.19 2.26 -10.73
CA MET A 112 -3.70 2.47 -9.37
C MET A 112 -3.96 1.15 -8.66
N SER A 113 -3.55 1.08 -7.40
CA SER A 113 -3.54 -0.14 -6.60
C SER A 113 -4.95 -0.63 -6.25
N VAL A 114 -5.18 -1.92 -6.44
CA VAL A 114 -6.48 -2.56 -6.15
C VAL A 114 -6.71 -2.80 -4.67
N ASN A 115 -5.64 -3.03 -3.90
CA ASN A 115 -5.64 -3.29 -2.46
C ASN A 115 -5.27 -2.05 -1.63
N ASP A 116 -4.45 -1.15 -2.18
CA ASP A 116 -4.00 0.07 -1.48
C ASP A 116 -4.87 1.30 -1.84
N ARG A 117 -6.17 1.12 -1.61
CA ARG A 117 -7.22 2.11 -1.85
C ARG A 117 -8.34 1.99 -0.82
N ALA A 118 -9.09 3.06 -0.63
CA ALA A 118 -10.36 3.00 0.06
C ALA A 118 -11.35 2.09 -0.70
N PRO A 119 -12.11 1.20 -0.03
CA PRO A 119 -13.03 0.27 -0.69
C PRO A 119 -14.04 0.94 -1.62
N GLN A 120 -14.48 2.16 -1.29
CA GLN A 120 -15.44 2.95 -2.05
C GLN A 120 -14.90 3.61 -3.33
N ILE A 121 -13.58 3.67 -3.55
CA ILE A 121 -13.02 4.08 -4.86
C ILE A 121 -13.43 3.03 -5.90
N LYS A 122 -14.02 3.47 -7.01
CA LYS A 122 -14.27 2.60 -8.16
C LYS A 122 -13.13 2.78 -9.15
N LEU A 123 -12.46 1.68 -9.49
CA LEU A 123 -11.44 1.64 -10.54
C LEU A 123 -12.05 1.11 -11.84
N SER A 124 -11.70 1.74 -12.95
CA SER A 124 -12.04 1.31 -14.32
C SER A 124 -10.84 1.55 -15.24
N ASN A 125 -10.98 1.23 -16.53
CA ASN A 125 -9.93 1.38 -17.55
C ASN A 125 -8.60 0.75 -17.09
N GLU A 126 -8.65 -0.54 -16.76
CA GLU A 126 -7.50 -1.34 -16.28
C GLU A 126 -6.79 -0.80 -15.02
N GLY A 127 -7.48 0.03 -14.23
CA GLY A 127 -6.92 0.67 -13.04
C GLY A 127 -6.22 2.00 -13.33
N LEU A 128 -6.50 2.64 -14.47
CA LEU A 128 -6.02 3.98 -14.80
C LEU A 128 -7.07 5.07 -14.54
N THR A 129 -8.35 4.73 -14.44
CA THR A 129 -9.42 5.69 -14.09
C THR A 129 -9.96 5.39 -12.69
N ALA A 130 -10.10 6.43 -11.85
CA ALA A 130 -10.63 6.34 -10.50
C ALA A 130 -11.81 7.30 -10.31
N THR A 131 -12.91 6.79 -9.75
CA THR A 131 -14.11 7.55 -9.41
C THR A 131 -14.38 7.48 -7.90
N GLY A 132 -14.61 8.63 -7.27
CA GLY A 132 -15.00 8.74 -5.86
C GLY A 132 -16.47 8.39 -5.61
N ASP A 133 -16.92 8.50 -4.35
CA ASP A 133 -18.30 8.19 -3.92
C ASP A 133 -18.97 9.37 -3.19
N LYS A 134 -18.98 9.41 -1.85
CA LYS A 134 -19.55 10.49 -1.03
C LYS A 134 -18.49 11.31 -0.31
N GLY A 135 -17.73 10.67 0.58
CA GLY A 135 -16.66 11.27 1.37
C GLY A 135 -15.36 11.45 0.58
N TYR A 136 -14.32 11.94 1.26
CA TYR A 136 -12.96 11.84 0.70
C TYR A 136 -12.49 10.39 0.79
N CYS A 137 -11.88 9.91 -0.29
CA CYS A 137 -11.35 8.56 -0.38
C CYS A 137 -10.09 8.56 -1.23
N VAL A 138 -9.06 7.82 -0.81
CA VAL A 138 -7.74 7.77 -1.48
C VAL A 138 -7.55 6.47 -2.23
N VAL A 139 -6.83 6.57 -3.35
CA VAL A 139 -6.10 5.47 -3.98
C VAL A 139 -4.64 5.87 -4.22
N ARG A 140 -3.71 4.92 -4.03
CA ARG A 140 -2.29 5.06 -4.35
C ARG A 140 -1.93 4.29 -5.63
N GLY A 141 -0.84 4.68 -6.28
CA GLY A 141 -0.22 3.92 -7.36
C GLY A 141 0.37 2.59 -6.87
N THR A 142 0.60 1.66 -7.79
CA THR A 142 1.20 0.34 -7.51
C THR A 142 2.68 0.38 -7.14
N HIS A 143 3.41 1.41 -7.59
CA HIS A 143 4.85 1.53 -7.37
C HIS A 143 5.24 2.86 -6.69
N ASP A 144 6.25 2.79 -5.84
CA ASP A 144 6.84 3.94 -5.14
C ASP A 144 8.12 4.46 -5.81
N VAL A 145 8.53 5.66 -5.42
CA VAL A 145 9.83 6.28 -5.72
C VAL A 145 10.57 6.66 -4.44
N VAL A 146 11.91 6.58 -4.49
CA VAL A 146 12.80 6.80 -3.33
C VAL A 146 13.92 7.81 -3.62
N ARG A 147 14.40 7.83 -4.87
CA ARG A 147 15.49 8.68 -5.37
C ARG A 147 15.21 9.06 -6.83
N GLY A 148 15.84 10.12 -7.32
CA GLY A 148 15.69 10.64 -8.68
C GLY A 148 14.50 11.59 -8.87
N THR A 149 14.28 11.99 -10.13
CA THR A 149 13.16 12.86 -10.52
C THR A 149 12.12 12.06 -11.29
N TRP A 150 10.86 12.11 -10.83
CA TRP A 150 9.76 11.31 -11.39
C TRP A 150 8.55 12.17 -11.71
N PHE A 151 7.81 11.78 -12.75
CA PHE A 151 6.64 12.50 -13.23
C PHE A 151 5.48 11.59 -13.60
N TYR A 152 4.26 12.09 -13.37
CA TYR A 152 3.01 11.55 -13.91
C TYR A 152 1.97 12.65 -14.12
N GLU A 153 0.94 12.37 -14.92
CA GLU A 153 -0.19 13.28 -15.17
C GLU A 153 -1.50 12.70 -14.63
N VAL A 154 -2.44 13.59 -14.29
CA VAL A 154 -3.83 13.24 -13.98
C VAL A 154 -4.76 14.17 -14.74
N LYS A 155 -5.55 13.60 -15.65
CA LYS A 155 -6.64 14.30 -16.35
C LYS A 155 -7.89 14.30 -15.47
N ILE A 156 -8.55 15.45 -15.38
CA ILE A 156 -9.83 15.58 -14.66
C ILE A 156 -10.98 15.31 -15.61
N ASP A 157 -11.58 14.13 -15.56
CA ASP A 157 -12.61 13.72 -16.53
C ASP A 157 -14.00 14.25 -16.18
N SER A 158 -14.37 14.22 -14.90
CA SER A 158 -15.70 14.67 -14.45
C SER A 158 -15.63 15.29 -13.06
N GLN A 159 -16.15 16.51 -12.90
CA GLN A 159 -16.21 17.22 -11.63
C GLN A 159 -17.64 17.74 -11.35
N PRO A 160 -18.54 16.91 -10.82
CA PRO A 160 -19.87 17.33 -10.37
C PRO A 160 -19.85 18.53 -9.40
N LYS A 161 -20.95 19.30 -9.32
CA LYS A 161 -21.04 20.51 -8.49
C LYS A 161 -20.68 20.24 -7.02
N GLY A 162 -19.69 20.95 -6.50
CA GLY A 162 -19.18 20.79 -5.14
C GLY A 162 -18.47 19.45 -4.88
N SER A 163 -17.95 18.82 -5.93
CA SER A 163 -16.95 17.75 -5.88
C SER A 163 -15.54 18.32 -6.05
N HIS A 164 -14.56 17.71 -5.39
CA HIS A 164 -13.19 18.21 -5.35
C HIS A 164 -12.19 17.06 -5.28
N ALA A 165 -10.97 17.31 -5.73
CA ALA A 165 -9.87 16.36 -5.58
C ALA A 165 -8.75 17.00 -4.75
N ARG A 166 -7.96 16.16 -4.08
CA ARG A 166 -6.57 16.50 -3.76
C ARG A 166 -5.65 15.43 -4.31
N ILE A 167 -4.73 15.84 -5.16
CA ILE A 167 -3.84 14.97 -5.94
C ILE A 167 -2.40 15.30 -5.52
N GLY A 168 -1.54 14.30 -5.42
CA GLY A 168 -0.17 14.50 -4.96
C GLY A 168 0.55 13.20 -4.64
N TRP A 169 1.43 13.24 -3.65
CA TRP A 169 2.27 12.11 -3.27
C TRP A 169 1.97 11.67 -1.84
N SER A 170 2.00 10.36 -1.58
CA SER A 170 1.69 9.78 -0.28
C SER A 170 2.61 8.60 0.02
N GLN A 171 3.07 8.48 1.26
CA GLN A 171 3.74 7.27 1.74
C GLN A 171 2.69 6.17 2.00
N SER A 172 3.13 4.92 2.17
CA SER A 172 2.23 3.76 2.42
C SER A 172 1.33 3.94 3.66
N LEU A 173 1.80 4.67 4.67
CA LEU A 173 1.08 4.91 5.94
C LEU A 173 0.07 6.07 5.89
N GLY A 174 -0.10 6.72 4.72
CA GLY A 174 -1.12 7.76 4.56
C GLY A 174 -2.55 7.22 4.69
N VAL A 175 -3.45 7.98 5.32
CA VAL A 175 -4.81 7.52 5.67
C VAL A 175 -5.71 7.40 4.43
N LEU A 176 -6.15 6.18 4.12
CA LEU A 176 -6.97 5.92 2.91
C LEU A 176 -8.39 6.53 2.96
N GLN A 177 -8.94 6.72 4.16
CA GLN A 177 -10.28 7.29 4.40
C GLN A 177 -10.28 8.82 4.59
N GLY A 178 -9.13 9.48 4.39
CA GLY A 178 -8.98 10.93 4.44
C GLY A 178 -8.57 11.52 3.08
N PRO A 179 -8.45 12.85 2.95
CA PRO A 179 -7.85 13.47 1.78
C PRO A 179 -6.31 13.34 1.78
N VAL A 180 -5.67 13.27 0.60
CA VAL A 180 -4.19 13.39 0.51
C VAL A 180 -3.78 14.75 1.09
N GLY A 181 -2.76 14.77 1.95
CA GLY A 181 -2.33 15.94 2.71
C GLY A 181 -3.06 16.13 4.05
N TYR A 182 -3.86 15.16 4.50
CA TYR A 182 -4.48 15.14 5.85
C TYR A 182 -3.43 14.93 6.96
N ASP A 183 -2.50 14.01 6.73
CA ASP A 183 -1.51 13.52 7.69
C ASP A 183 -0.08 14.05 7.40
N VAL A 184 0.89 13.53 8.15
CA VAL A 184 2.34 13.80 7.95
C VAL A 184 2.93 13.04 6.76
N PHE A 185 2.23 12.02 6.26
CA PHE A 185 2.73 11.06 5.27
C PHE A 185 2.47 11.50 3.83
N SER A 186 1.68 12.56 3.64
CA SER A 186 1.16 12.94 2.33
C SER A 186 1.19 14.45 2.06
N TYR A 187 1.25 14.77 0.77
CA TYR A 187 1.45 16.12 0.22
C TYR A 187 0.58 16.25 -1.03
N SER A 188 -0.24 17.30 -1.13
CA SER A 188 -1.16 17.44 -2.26
C SER A 188 -1.41 18.88 -2.69
N MET A 189 -2.00 19.02 -3.88
CA MET A 189 -2.69 20.23 -4.33
C MET A 189 -4.19 19.93 -4.41
N ARG A 190 -5.03 20.86 -3.96
CA ARG A 190 -6.50 20.79 -4.00
C ARG A 190 -7.02 21.52 -5.22
N SER A 191 -7.97 20.92 -5.94
CA SER A 191 -8.62 21.53 -7.12
C SER A 191 -9.23 22.91 -6.80
N LEU A 192 -9.92 23.00 -5.66
CA LEU A 192 -10.47 24.25 -5.16
C LEU A 192 -9.39 25.22 -4.63
N HIS A 193 -9.36 26.42 -5.21
CA HIS A 193 -8.48 27.55 -4.88
C HIS A 193 -6.96 27.28 -5.02
N GLY A 194 -6.53 26.26 -5.76
CA GLY A 194 -5.10 26.02 -6.05
C GLY A 194 -4.21 25.88 -4.81
N THR A 195 -4.76 25.27 -3.77
CA THR A 195 -4.17 25.27 -2.41
C THR A 195 -3.38 24.00 -2.16
N ARG A 196 -2.14 24.12 -1.68
CA ARG A 196 -1.31 22.98 -1.26
C ARG A 196 -1.67 22.53 0.16
N PHE A 197 -1.71 21.22 0.40
CA PHE A 197 -2.07 20.62 1.69
C PHE A 197 -1.02 19.61 2.18
N HIS A 198 -0.69 19.72 3.46
CA HIS A 198 0.14 18.78 4.22
C HIS A 198 -0.20 18.94 5.71
N LYS A 199 -0.28 17.84 6.49
CA LYS A 199 -0.69 17.87 7.91
C LYS A 199 -2.02 18.59 8.16
N SER A 200 -2.97 18.45 7.23
CA SER A 200 -4.26 19.17 7.18
C SER A 200 -4.17 20.70 7.03
N VAL A 201 -2.97 21.28 6.96
CA VAL A 201 -2.77 22.72 6.76
C VAL A 201 -2.80 23.04 5.27
N GLY A 202 -3.80 23.83 4.87
CA GLY A 202 -3.90 24.38 3.51
C GLY A 202 -3.18 25.72 3.39
N LYS A 203 -2.38 25.91 2.34
CA LYS A 203 -1.76 27.20 1.98
C LYS A 203 -2.03 27.53 0.53
N HIS A 204 -2.21 28.81 0.20
CA HIS A 204 -2.21 29.26 -1.19
C HIS A 204 -0.87 28.88 -1.87
N TYR A 205 -0.94 28.54 -3.16
CA TYR A 205 0.22 28.03 -3.89
C TYR A 205 0.18 28.39 -5.37
N GLY A 206 -0.86 27.99 -6.09
CA GLY A 206 -0.99 28.21 -7.54
C GLY A 206 -2.43 28.41 -7.98
N LEU A 207 -2.70 28.28 -9.27
CA LEU A 207 -4.04 28.37 -9.82
C LEU A 207 -4.89 27.15 -9.42
N PRO A 208 -6.22 27.28 -9.28
CA PRO A 208 -7.12 26.13 -9.21
C PRO A 208 -7.07 25.34 -10.53
N TYR A 209 -7.43 24.06 -10.45
CA TYR A 209 -7.63 23.19 -11.61
C TYR A 209 -9.02 22.56 -11.57
N SER A 210 -9.56 22.20 -12.73
CA SER A 210 -10.97 21.89 -12.96
C SER A 210 -11.16 20.78 -13.99
N GLN A 211 -12.41 20.44 -14.31
CA GLN A 211 -12.74 19.45 -15.33
C GLN A 211 -12.17 19.84 -16.70
N GLY A 212 -11.51 18.88 -17.36
CA GLY A 212 -10.79 19.08 -18.62
C GLY A 212 -9.30 19.36 -18.45
N ASP A 213 -8.86 19.89 -17.31
CA ASP A 213 -7.44 20.15 -17.05
C ASP A 213 -6.62 18.86 -16.87
N ILE A 214 -5.35 18.95 -17.23
CA ILE A 214 -4.33 17.93 -16.97
C ILE A 214 -3.36 18.47 -15.92
N LEU A 215 -3.40 17.87 -14.74
CA LEU A 215 -2.48 18.16 -13.64
C LEU A 215 -1.24 17.28 -13.79
N GLY A 216 -0.08 17.89 -14.06
CA GLY A 216 1.22 17.23 -14.02
C GLY A 216 1.84 17.28 -12.62
N LEU A 217 2.46 16.19 -12.17
CA LEU A 217 3.04 16.06 -10.84
C LEU A 217 4.47 15.57 -10.91
N LEU A 218 5.41 16.45 -10.53
CA LEU A 218 6.84 16.13 -10.43
C LEU A 218 7.25 16.01 -8.98
N ILE A 219 7.98 14.95 -8.65
CA ILE A 219 8.73 14.80 -7.40
C ILE A 219 10.22 14.64 -7.72
N HIS A 220 11.06 15.29 -6.93
CA HIS A 220 12.51 15.13 -6.98
C HIS A 220 13.00 14.74 -5.59
N LEU A 221 13.69 13.60 -5.52
CA LEU A 221 14.28 13.02 -4.33
C LEU A 221 15.81 12.89 -4.59
N PRO A 222 16.67 13.75 -4.03
CA PRO A 222 18.11 13.64 -4.21
C PRO A 222 18.64 12.34 -3.56
N GLU A 223 19.81 11.90 -4.02
CA GLU A 223 20.49 10.72 -3.47
C GLU A 223 20.74 10.89 -1.97
N SER A 224 20.29 9.93 -1.16
CA SER A 224 20.48 9.92 0.29
C SER A 224 21.57 8.92 0.65
N ASN A 225 22.54 9.31 1.48
CA ASN A 225 23.64 8.44 1.97
C ASN A 225 23.16 7.24 2.82
N ARG A 226 21.84 7.06 2.98
CA ARG A 226 21.21 5.98 3.74
C ARG A 226 20.97 4.76 2.86
N ALA A 227 22.03 3.99 2.64
CA ALA A 227 22.04 2.78 1.80
C ALA A 227 20.85 1.83 2.04
N THR A 228 20.38 1.70 3.28
CA THR A 228 19.30 0.78 3.69
C THR A 228 17.89 1.16 3.23
N VAL A 229 17.66 2.38 2.76
CA VAL A 229 16.31 2.83 2.34
C VAL A 229 16.02 2.47 0.87
N HIS A 230 17.07 2.28 0.05
CA HIS A 230 16.95 2.14 -1.40
C HIS A 230 16.34 0.82 -1.87
N LEU A 231 16.74 -0.31 -1.27
CA LEU A 231 16.15 -1.61 -1.61
C LEU A 231 14.83 -1.83 -0.85
N PRO A 232 13.82 -2.45 -1.49
CA PRO A 232 12.57 -2.78 -0.83
C PRO A 232 12.74 -3.92 0.17
N SER A 233 11.78 -4.06 1.10
CA SER A 233 11.68 -5.27 1.92
C SER A 233 11.45 -6.51 1.05
N THR A 234 12.13 -7.61 1.39
CA THR A 234 11.92 -8.93 0.77
C THR A 234 10.59 -9.57 1.18
N GLY A 235 10.06 -9.17 2.34
CA GLY A 235 8.95 -9.85 3.00
C GLY A 235 9.35 -11.14 3.75
N LYS A 236 10.54 -11.70 3.51
CA LYS A 236 10.96 -13.02 4.03
C LYS A 236 11.05 -13.14 5.56
N ASN A 237 11.08 -12.02 6.27
CA ASN A 237 11.02 -11.96 7.75
C ASN A 237 9.61 -11.62 8.30
N LEU A 238 8.60 -11.49 7.45
CA LEU A 238 7.22 -11.20 7.84
C LEU A 238 6.42 -12.50 8.00
N PRO A 239 5.44 -12.55 8.92
CA PRO A 239 4.45 -13.62 8.96
C PRO A 239 3.79 -13.84 7.61
N LEU A 240 3.68 -15.11 7.19
CA LEU A 240 3.01 -15.50 5.97
C LEU A 240 1.68 -16.20 6.30
N ILE A 241 0.58 -15.62 5.82
CA ILE A 241 -0.78 -16.12 6.04
C ILE A 241 -1.37 -16.66 4.73
N LYS A 242 -2.31 -17.61 4.83
CA LYS A 242 -3.08 -18.12 3.69
C LYS A 242 -4.49 -17.54 3.71
N PHE A 243 -4.85 -16.79 2.67
CA PHE A 243 -6.21 -16.26 2.48
C PHE A 243 -6.78 -16.80 1.17
N LYS A 244 -7.85 -17.57 1.28
CA LYS A 244 -8.44 -18.37 0.18
C LYS A 244 -7.37 -19.26 -0.49
N SER A 245 -7.13 -19.09 -1.78
CA SER A 245 -6.15 -19.84 -2.58
C SER A 245 -4.74 -19.23 -2.60
N CYS A 246 -4.55 -18.04 -2.03
CA CYS A 246 -3.29 -17.28 -2.12
C CYS A 246 -2.59 -17.14 -0.76
N CYS A 247 -1.28 -16.91 -0.81
CA CYS A 247 -0.48 -16.56 0.38
C CYS A 247 -0.23 -15.05 0.40
N TYR A 248 -0.14 -14.47 1.58
CA TYR A 248 0.11 -13.05 1.79
C TYR A 248 1.09 -12.85 2.94
N PHE A 249 2.09 -11.98 2.75
CA PHE A 249 2.86 -11.46 3.89
C PHE A 249 2.03 -10.41 4.62
N GLU A 250 2.02 -10.49 5.94
CA GLU A 250 1.35 -9.54 6.84
C GLU A 250 2.40 -8.62 7.49
N GLU A 251 2.29 -7.31 7.28
CA GLU A 251 3.12 -6.30 7.94
C GLU A 251 2.25 -5.43 8.85
N LYS A 252 2.63 -5.31 10.12
CA LYS A 252 1.96 -4.40 11.06
C LYS A 252 2.45 -2.96 10.89
N ASP A 253 1.51 -2.04 10.73
CA ASP A 253 1.76 -0.61 10.62
C ASP A 253 2.02 0.04 11.98
N GLU A 254 3.12 0.78 12.06
CA GLU A 254 3.54 1.54 13.24
C GLU A 254 3.66 3.04 12.90
N PRO A 255 2.55 3.72 12.53
CA PRO A 255 2.59 5.09 12.02
C PRO A 255 3.15 6.08 13.04
N ALA A 256 2.86 5.92 14.33
CA ALA A 256 3.43 6.75 15.40
C ALA A 256 4.95 6.62 15.51
N ARG A 257 5.52 5.43 15.24
CA ARG A 257 6.97 5.19 15.21
C ARG A 257 7.59 5.84 13.97
N VAL A 258 6.99 5.62 12.80
CA VAL A 258 7.52 6.17 11.54
C VAL A 258 7.49 7.70 11.55
N GLN A 259 6.38 8.32 11.98
CA GLN A 259 6.25 9.77 12.15
C GLN A 259 7.34 10.37 13.05
N LYS A 260 7.70 9.72 14.16
CA LYS A 260 8.78 10.17 15.06
C LYS A 260 10.18 10.04 14.42
N SER A 261 10.34 9.12 13.48
CA SER A 261 11.62 8.81 12.82
C SER A 261 11.89 9.62 11.53
N GLN A 262 10.86 10.24 10.95
CA GLN A 262 10.95 10.99 9.71
C GLN A 262 11.94 12.17 9.81
N LYS A 263 12.80 12.30 8.79
CA LYS A 263 13.78 13.39 8.67
C LYS A 263 13.61 14.09 7.32
N PRO A 264 13.67 15.43 7.24
CA PRO A 264 13.67 16.14 5.96
C PRO A 264 14.83 15.72 5.06
N LEU A 265 14.53 15.39 3.80
CA LEU A 265 15.52 15.13 2.74
C LEU A 265 15.87 16.45 2.07
N LYS A 266 16.99 17.06 2.46
CA LYS A 266 17.39 18.39 1.97
C LYS A 266 17.52 18.41 0.44
N GLY A 267 16.94 19.42 -0.21
CA GLY A 267 16.94 19.58 -1.67
C GLY A 267 15.85 18.78 -2.40
N SER A 268 15.10 17.92 -1.71
CA SER A 268 13.90 17.30 -2.28
C SER A 268 12.82 18.35 -2.55
N LYS A 269 11.98 18.11 -3.56
CA LYS A 269 10.90 19.03 -3.93
C LYS A 269 9.74 18.37 -4.66
N ILE A 270 8.56 18.96 -4.53
CA ILE A 270 7.35 18.64 -5.32
C ILE A 270 6.95 19.89 -6.11
N ILE A 271 6.65 19.71 -7.39
CA ILE A 271 6.20 20.75 -8.32
C ILE A 271 4.93 20.25 -9.02
N PHE A 272 3.88 21.07 -9.06
CA PHE A 272 2.68 20.81 -9.85
C PHE A 272 2.70 21.64 -11.12
N TYR A 273 2.06 21.12 -12.16
CA TYR A 273 1.88 21.74 -13.47
C TYR A 273 0.40 21.68 -13.82
N ILE A 274 -0.15 22.74 -14.41
CA ILE A 274 -1.52 22.73 -14.96
C ILE A 274 -1.37 22.96 -16.45
N ASN A 275 -1.79 21.99 -17.27
CA ASN A 275 -1.67 22.01 -18.73
C ASN A 275 -0.24 22.36 -19.20
N GLY A 276 0.77 21.78 -18.53
CA GLY A 276 2.19 22.01 -18.78
C GLY A 276 2.80 23.26 -18.16
N VAL A 277 2.00 24.16 -17.59
CA VAL A 277 2.49 25.39 -16.93
C VAL A 277 2.80 25.11 -15.47
N SER A 278 4.08 25.24 -15.10
CA SER A 278 4.54 25.06 -13.72
C SER A 278 3.89 26.06 -12.76
N GLN A 279 3.42 25.57 -11.63
CA GLN A 279 2.86 26.36 -10.53
C GLN A 279 3.94 26.72 -9.47
N GLY A 280 5.23 26.49 -9.78
CA GLY A 280 6.35 26.70 -8.85
C GLY A 280 6.55 25.56 -7.84
N VAL A 281 7.42 25.73 -6.86
CA VAL A 281 7.71 24.67 -5.86
C VAL A 281 6.62 24.64 -4.79
N ALA A 282 5.86 23.53 -4.74
CA ALA A 282 4.81 23.33 -3.74
C ALA A 282 5.35 22.90 -2.39
N PHE A 283 6.36 22.04 -2.37
CA PHE A 283 7.00 21.58 -1.16
C PHE A 283 8.49 21.44 -1.42
N SER A 284 9.30 21.83 -0.43
CA SER A 284 10.74 21.63 -0.38
C SER A 284 11.08 20.88 0.89
N ASP A 285 12.20 20.14 0.88
CA ASP A 285 12.71 19.39 2.03
C ASP A 285 11.65 18.45 2.65
N ILE A 286 10.93 17.72 1.78
CA ILE A 286 9.98 16.69 2.20
C ILE A 286 10.70 15.53 2.88
N TYR A 287 9.98 14.69 3.60
CA TYR A 287 10.59 13.62 4.40
C TYR A 287 11.31 12.56 3.55
N ASP A 288 12.47 12.09 4.02
CA ASP A 288 13.28 10.99 3.48
C ASP A 288 12.50 9.67 3.60
N ALA A 289 11.75 9.31 2.55
CA ALA A 289 10.78 8.21 2.55
C ALA A 289 10.41 7.75 1.13
N ARG A 290 9.70 6.62 1.05
CA ARG A 290 9.11 6.07 -0.18
C ARG A 290 7.78 6.75 -0.51
N TYR A 291 7.62 7.28 -1.71
CA TYR A 291 6.42 8.00 -2.13
C TYR A 291 5.71 7.31 -3.30
N PHE A 292 4.40 7.14 -3.18
CA PHE A 292 3.51 6.68 -4.23
C PHE A 292 2.74 7.87 -4.83
N PRO A 293 2.43 7.86 -6.13
CA PRO A 293 1.36 8.69 -6.70
C PRO A 293 0.08 8.48 -5.91
N ALA A 294 -0.62 9.55 -5.56
CA ALA A 294 -1.78 9.49 -4.68
C ALA A 294 -2.90 10.45 -5.12
N ILE A 295 -4.13 9.94 -5.10
CA ILE A 295 -5.32 10.65 -5.53
C ILE A 295 -6.37 10.51 -4.45
N SER A 296 -6.87 11.64 -3.95
CA SER A 296 -8.10 11.68 -3.15
C SER A 296 -9.22 12.37 -3.89
N LEU A 297 -10.38 11.72 -3.91
CA LEU A 297 -11.59 12.18 -4.58
C LEU A 297 -12.69 12.42 -3.54
N TYR A 298 -13.40 13.54 -3.66
CA TYR A 298 -14.56 13.88 -2.84
C TYR A 298 -15.80 14.00 -3.72
N LYS A 299 -16.87 13.29 -3.32
CA LYS A 299 -18.03 12.98 -4.15
C LYS A 299 -17.66 12.16 -5.41
N ASN A 300 -18.62 11.97 -6.32
CA ASN A 300 -18.48 11.26 -7.61
C ASN A 300 -17.56 11.98 -8.63
N MET A 301 -16.47 12.60 -8.20
CA MET A 301 -15.43 13.12 -9.09
C MET A 301 -14.68 11.94 -9.73
N SER A 302 -14.34 12.06 -11.01
CA SER A 302 -13.60 11.04 -11.75
C SER A 302 -12.36 11.63 -12.42
N VAL A 303 -11.27 10.88 -12.39
CA VAL A 303 -9.97 11.26 -12.96
C VAL A 303 -9.28 10.06 -13.60
N THR A 304 -8.49 10.31 -14.63
CA THR A 304 -7.68 9.30 -15.33
C THR A 304 -6.20 9.66 -15.21
N VAL A 305 -5.40 8.67 -14.85
CA VAL A 305 -3.97 8.81 -14.57
C VAL A 305 -3.16 8.35 -15.77
N ASN A 306 -2.17 9.15 -16.15
CA ASN A 306 -1.17 8.80 -17.14
C ASN A 306 0.20 8.71 -16.45
N PHE A 307 0.71 7.49 -16.30
CA PHE A 307 2.02 7.21 -15.70
C PHE A 307 3.18 7.30 -16.70
N GLY A 308 2.91 7.67 -17.96
CA GLY A 308 3.86 7.68 -19.06
C GLY A 308 3.90 6.35 -19.84
N PRO A 309 4.81 6.21 -20.82
CA PRO A 309 5.92 7.14 -21.10
C PRO A 309 5.52 8.40 -21.89
N THR A 310 4.40 8.36 -22.61
CA THR A 310 3.91 9.47 -23.45
C THR A 310 3.01 10.40 -22.64
N PHE A 311 3.42 11.65 -22.46
CA PHE A 311 2.66 12.68 -21.73
C PHE A 311 2.02 13.68 -22.69
N VAL A 312 0.90 14.29 -22.28
CA VAL A 312 0.28 15.38 -23.05
C VAL A 312 1.09 16.67 -22.88
N TYR A 313 1.58 16.92 -21.65
CA TYR A 313 2.32 18.10 -21.26
C TYR A 313 3.57 17.76 -20.42
N PRO A 314 4.60 17.13 -21.01
CA PRO A 314 5.83 16.79 -20.31
C PRO A 314 6.56 18.04 -19.76
N PRO A 315 7.14 17.98 -18.55
CA PRO A 315 7.96 19.05 -17.98
C PRO A 315 9.10 19.46 -18.91
N LYS A 316 9.29 20.77 -19.09
CA LYS A 316 10.38 21.34 -19.90
C LYS A 316 11.55 21.77 -19.01
N GLY A 317 12.77 21.54 -19.46
CA GLY A 317 14.00 22.03 -18.80
C GLY A 317 14.41 21.29 -17.51
N ILE A 318 13.78 20.14 -17.19
CA ILE A 318 14.16 19.30 -16.05
C ILE A 318 14.20 17.84 -16.54
N PRO A 319 15.30 17.08 -16.32
CA PRO A 319 15.32 15.65 -16.61
C PRO A 319 14.46 14.89 -15.59
N PHE A 320 13.62 13.96 -16.07
CA PHE A 320 12.72 13.15 -15.26
C PHE A 320 12.51 11.77 -15.88
N TYR A 321 12.06 10.82 -15.07
CA TYR A 321 11.58 9.52 -15.51
C TYR A 321 10.05 9.42 -15.40
N PRO A 322 9.36 8.77 -16.36
CA PRO A 322 7.95 8.45 -16.21
C PRO A 322 7.76 7.39 -15.12
N MET A 323 6.64 7.47 -14.39
CA MET A 323 6.30 6.47 -13.36
C MET A 323 6.23 5.02 -13.89
N CYS A 324 5.91 4.80 -15.17
CA CYS A 324 5.92 3.46 -15.77
C CYS A 324 7.30 2.77 -15.68
N ASN A 325 8.40 3.51 -15.68
CA ASN A 325 9.75 2.93 -15.57
C ASN A 325 10.05 2.35 -14.18
N ARG A 326 9.21 2.62 -13.17
CA ARG A 326 9.37 1.97 -11.85
C ARG A 326 9.05 0.48 -11.87
N VAL A 327 8.31 -0.05 -12.83
CA VAL A 327 7.98 -1.49 -12.90
C VAL A 327 9.26 -2.32 -12.99
N GLU A 328 10.08 -2.06 -14.02
CA GLU A 328 11.35 -2.77 -14.24
C GLU A 328 12.33 -2.53 -13.09
N ALA A 329 12.55 -1.27 -12.70
CA ALA A 329 13.48 -0.92 -11.64
C ALA A 329 13.10 -1.55 -10.28
N THR A 330 11.80 -1.65 -9.96
CA THR A 330 11.33 -2.31 -8.74
C THR A 330 11.56 -3.83 -8.78
N ASN A 331 11.39 -4.46 -9.94
CA ASN A 331 11.66 -5.89 -10.09
C ASN A 331 13.17 -6.21 -9.92
N ILE A 332 14.04 -5.36 -10.45
CA ILE A 332 15.50 -5.46 -10.25
C ILE A 332 15.86 -5.25 -8.76
N GLU A 333 15.33 -4.19 -8.14
CA GLU A 333 15.57 -3.88 -6.72
C GLU A 333 15.04 -4.98 -5.78
N GLN A 334 13.88 -5.58 -6.09
CA GLN A 334 13.33 -6.73 -5.36
C GLN A 334 14.24 -7.97 -5.50
N CYS A 335 14.64 -8.31 -6.73
CA CYS A 335 15.53 -9.45 -7.00
C CYS A 335 16.85 -9.32 -6.24
N LEU A 336 17.46 -8.13 -6.26
CA LEU A 336 18.67 -7.83 -5.48
C LEU A 336 18.44 -7.97 -3.98
N SER A 337 17.32 -7.49 -3.45
CA SER A 337 16.95 -7.63 -2.04
C SER A 337 16.80 -9.10 -1.63
N ASP A 338 16.11 -9.91 -2.44
CA ASP A 338 15.92 -11.34 -2.20
C ASP A 338 17.23 -12.13 -2.25
N ILE A 339 18.14 -11.81 -3.19
CA ILE A 339 19.48 -12.40 -3.26
C ILE A 339 20.32 -12.03 -2.03
N LEU A 340 20.36 -10.74 -1.67
CA LEU A 340 21.11 -10.26 -0.51
C LEU A 340 20.61 -10.89 0.80
N TYR A 341 19.30 -11.12 0.92
CA TYR A 341 18.74 -11.84 2.06
C TYR A 341 19.33 -13.24 2.22
N PHE A 342 19.43 -14.02 1.14
CA PHE A 342 20.02 -15.35 1.21
C PHE A 342 21.52 -15.30 1.50
N VAL A 343 22.27 -14.41 0.86
CA VAL A 343 23.72 -14.25 1.11
C VAL A 343 23.99 -13.90 2.57
N CYS A 344 23.27 -12.93 3.14
CA CYS A 344 23.47 -12.52 4.53
C CYS A 344 23.02 -13.57 5.58
N ASN A 345 22.12 -14.49 5.21
CA ASN A 345 21.57 -15.48 6.15
C ASN A 345 22.17 -16.88 6.02
N GLN A 346 22.92 -17.20 4.95
CA GLN A 346 23.61 -18.48 4.81
C GLN A 346 24.62 -18.76 5.94
N ASP A 347 25.27 -17.71 6.47
CA ASP A 347 26.16 -17.78 7.65
C ASP A 347 25.44 -18.10 8.98
N SER A 348 24.11 -17.97 9.02
CA SER A 348 23.28 -18.34 10.17
C SER A 348 22.88 -19.81 10.10
N SER A 349 22.50 -20.30 8.90
CA SER A 349 22.07 -21.68 8.67
C SER A 349 23.21 -22.70 8.76
N SER A 350 24.45 -22.30 8.47
CA SER A 350 25.62 -23.17 8.65
C SER A 350 25.94 -23.47 10.12
N LYS A 351 25.54 -22.58 11.04
CA LYS A 351 25.76 -22.76 12.50
C LYS A 351 24.71 -23.64 13.18
N SER A 352 23.50 -23.73 12.64
CA SER A 352 22.48 -24.68 13.15
C SER A 352 22.75 -26.13 12.71
N LEU A 353 23.47 -26.33 11.61
CA LEU A 353 23.89 -27.66 11.13
C LEU A 353 25.12 -28.24 11.84
N SER A 354 25.84 -27.44 12.64
CA SER A 354 27.00 -27.87 13.43
C SER A 354 26.68 -28.29 14.87
N ILE A 355 25.40 -28.42 15.24
CA ILE A 355 24.96 -28.88 16.58
C ILE A 355 24.01 -30.09 16.45
N MET A 356 24.54 -31.18 15.89
CA MET A 356 24.05 -32.54 16.19
C MET A 356 25.26 -33.46 16.37
N PRO A 357 25.49 -34.02 17.58
CA PRO A 357 26.48 -35.07 17.82
C PRO A 357 26.02 -36.45 17.34
#